data_AF-A0A537V2G3-F1
#
_entry.id   AF-A0A537V2G3-F1
#
_cell.length_a   1.000
_cell.length_b   1.000
_cell.length_c   1.000
_cell.angle_alpha   90.00
_cell.angle_beta   90.00
_cell.angle_gamma   90.00
#
_symmetry.space_group_name_H-M   'P 1'
#
loop_
_entity.id
_entity.type
_entity.pdbx_description
1 polymer ?
#
loop_
_entity_poly.entity_id
_entity_poly.type
_entity_poly.pdbx_seq_one_letter_code
_entity_poly.pdbx_strand_id
1 'polypeptide(L)'
;MAVSANRLELLQIADAVAREKAIDRNIVIAAMEDAIQKAARSRYGSETEVRAEINPKTGEMRLSRLLLVVDQVENDATQIALEEAKKRNPAAQVGDYIAEAL
;
A
#
# COMPACT_ATOMS: atom_id res chain seq x y z
N MET A 1 0.34 11.55 15.01
CA MET A 1 -1.10 11.62 14.71
C MET A 1 -1.39 10.68 13.56
N ALA A 2 -1.82 9.46 13.85
CA ALA A 2 -2.25 8.52 12.82
C ALA A 2 -3.72 8.83 12.51
N VAL A 3 -4.04 9.01 11.24
CA VAL A 3 -5.40 9.13 10.73
C VAL A 3 -6.05 7.76 10.90
N SER A 4 -6.49 7.42 12.11
CA SER A 4 -7.39 6.30 12.32
C SER A 4 -8.79 6.77 11.96
N ALA A 5 -9.03 7.01 10.65
CA ALA A 5 -10.39 7.03 10.15
C ALA A 5 -10.99 5.69 10.53
N ASN A 6 -12.06 5.72 11.32
CA ASN A 6 -12.66 4.55 11.90
C ASN A 6 -12.94 3.55 10.76
N ARG A 7 -12.44 2.32 10.84
CA ARG A 7 -12.48 1.33 9.73
C ARG A 7 -13.88 1.16 9.15
N LEU A 8 -14.89 1.21 10.03
CA LEU A 8 -16.30 1.16 9.66
C LEU A 8 -16.80 2.42 8.94
N GLU A 9 -16.30 3.60 9.29
CA GLU A 9 -16.71 4.85 8.63
C GLU A 9 -16.22 4.90 7.18
N LEU A 10 -14.99 4.44 6.91
CA LEU A 10 -14.49 4.34 5.53
C LEU A 10 -15.38 3.43 4.66
N LEU A 11 -15.79 2.28 5.20
CA LEU A 11 -16.68 1.38 4.50
C LEU A 11 -18.08 1.98 4.29
N GLN A 12 -18.62 2.66 5.29
CA GLN A 12 -19.93 3.32 5.19
C GLN A 12 -19.92 4.45 4.16
N ILE A 13 -18.84 5.24 4.09
CA ILE A 13 -18.65 6.27 3.06
C ILE A 13 -18.57 5.62 1.69
N ALA A 14 -17.79 4.54 1.55
CA ALA A 14 -17.69 3.80 0.30
C ALA A 14 -19.04 3.25 -0.17
N ASP A 15 -19.82 2.66 0.74
CA ASP A 15 -21.17 2.15 0.47
C ASP A 15 -22.15 3.27 0.08
N ALA A 16 -22.09 4.43 0.76
CA ALA A 16 -22.92 5.58 0.44
C ALA A 16 -22.63 6.13 -0.97
N VAL A 17 -21.35 6.29 -1.31
CA VAL A 17 -20.91 6.75 -2.63
C VAL A 17 -21.26 5.74 -3.73
N ALA A 18 -21.06 4.44 -3.46
CA ALA A 18 -21.41 3.36 -4.38
C ALA A 18 -22.91 3.39 -4.72
N ARG A 19 -23.76 3.58 -3.70
CA ARG A 19 -25.21 3.69 -3.86
C ARG A 19 -25.63 4.96 -4.59
N GLU A 20 -25.00 6.10 -4.30
CA GLU A 20 -25.30 7.37 -4.97
C GLU A 20 -24.95 7.32 -6.46
N LYS A 21 -23.80 6.73 -6.81
CA LYS A 21 -23.33 6.64 -8.19
C LYS A 21 -23.82 5.39 -8.92
N ALA A 22 -24.58 4.51 -8.26
CA ALA A 22 -25.05 3.23 -8.77
C ALA A 22 -23.91 2.36 -9.37
N ILE A 23 -22.77 2.33 -8.68
CA ILE A 23 -21.58 1.55 -9.04
C ILE A 23 -21.26 0.51 -7.97
N ASP A 24 -20.45 -0.48 -8.32
CA ASP A 24 -19.98 -1.49 -7.36
C ASP A 24 -19.12 -0.82 -6.28
N ARG A 25 -19.39 -1.17 -5.02
CA ARG A 25 -18.60 -0.73 -3.86
C ARG A 25 -17.12 -1.04 -4.03
N ASN A 26 -16.77 -2.16 -4.66
CA ASN A 26 -15.37 -2.52 -4.92
C ASN A 26 -14.66 -1.48 -5.79
N ILE A 27 -15.37 -0.83 -6.72
CA ILE A 27 -14.80 0.24 -7.56
C ILE A 27 -14.52 1.47 -6.71
N VAL A 28 -15.42 1.81 -5.78
CA VAL A 28 -15.21 2.93 -4.86
C VAL A 28 -14.03 2.67 -3.94
N ILE A 29 -13.94 1.45 -3.39
CA ILE A 29 -12.82 1.04 -2.54
C ILE A 29 -11.50 1.12 -3.32
N ALA A 30 -11.44 0.59 -4.54
CA ALA A 30 -10.25 0.68 -5.39
C ALA A 30 -9.84 2.15 -5.67
N ALA A 31 -10.81 3.04 -5.90
CA ALA A 31 -10.53 4.46 -6.06
C ALA A 31 -9.98 5.11 -4.76
N MET A 32 -10.49 4.68 -3.61
CA MET A 32 -9.99 5.13 -2.30
C MET A 32 -8.57 4.60 -2.04
N GLU A 33 -8.29 3.33 -2.39
CA GLU A 33 -6.95 2.74 -2.33
C GLU A 33 -5.97 3.55 -3.17
N ASP A 34 -6.31 3.88 -4.42
CA ASP A 34 -5.45 4.68 -5.31
C ASP A 34 -5.20 6.10 -4.75
N ALA A 35 -6.24 6.73 -4.21
CA ALA A 35 -6.11 8.04 -3.56
C ALA A 35 -5.17 7.99 -2.34
N ILE A 36 -5.29 6.95 -1.51
CA ILE A 36 -4.43 6.72 -0.34
C ILE A 36 -3.01 6.39 -0.79
N GLN A 37 -2.85 5.58 -1.83
CA GLN A 37 -1.57 5.24 -2.41
C GLN A 37 -0.83 6.49 -2.88
N LYS A 38 -1.52 7.39 -3.59
CA LYS A 38 -0.99 8.68 -4.03
C LYS A 38 -0.61 9.59 -2.86
N ALA A 39 -1.46 9.67 -1.83
CA ALA A 39 -1.17 10.43 -0.62
C ALA A 39 0.03 9.86 0.16
N ALA A 40 0.15 8.53 0.22
CA ALA A 40 1.26 7.84 0.86
C ALA A 40 2.57 8.04 0.10
N ARG A 41 2.56 7.95 -1.24
CA ARG A 41 3.73 8.30 -2.08
C ARG A 41 4.21 9.72 -1.79
N SER A 42 3.30 10.68 -1.62
CA SER A 42 3.69 12.06 -1.26
C SER A 42 4.33 12.17 0.13
N ARG A 43 4.04 11.24 1.06
CA ARG A 43 4.51 11.30 2.45
C ARG A 43 5.78 10.48 2.68
N TYR A 44 5.95 9.37 1.96
CA TYR A 44 7.07 8.42 2.09
C TYR A 44 8.14 8.58 1.00
N GLY A 45 8.01 9.58 0.14
CA GLY A 45 8.90 9.84 -0.99
C GLY A 45 8.26 9.40 -2.30
N SER A 46 8.27 10.30 -3.29
CA SER A 46 7.68 10.06 -4.62
C SER A 46 8.31 8.87 -5.34
N GLU A 47 9.52 8.49 -4.96
CA GLU A 47 10.26 7.34 -5.50
C GLU A 47 9.87 6.02 -4.82
N THR A 48 9.21 6.07 -3.67
CA THR A 48 8.78 4.88 -2.93
C THR A 48 7.46 4.38 -3.50
N GLU A 49 7.47 3.16 -4.03
CA GLU A 49 6.25 2.53 -4.53
C GLU A 49 5.44 1.94 -3.38
N VAL A 50 4.65 2.79 -2.74
CA VAL A 50 3.67 2.37 -1.74
C VAL A 50 2.46 1.76 -2.45
N ARG A 51 1.88 0.71 -1.87
CA ARG A 51 0.57 0.12 -2.16
C ARG A 51 -0.31 0.24 -0.93
N ALA A 52 -1.56 0.62 -1.14
CA ALA A 52 -2.59 0.61 -0.11
C ALA A 52 -3.65 -0.42 -0.50
N GLU A 53 -4.00 -1.30 0.42
CA GLU A 53 -5.06 -2.28 0.26
C GLU A 53 -6.09 -2.10 1.39
N ILE A 54 -7.36 -2.11 1.05
CA ILE A 54 -8.48 -1.99 1.98
C ILE A 54 -9.30 -3.27 1.87
N ASN A 55 -9.44 -3.97 3.00
CA ASN A 55 -10.28 -5.14 3.06
C ASN A 55 -11.77 -4.72 2.98
N PRO A 56 -12.52 -5.13 1.94
CA PRO A 56 -13.91 -4.71 1.75
C PRO A 56 -14.86 -5.29 2.81
N LYS A 57 -14.45 -6.34 3.53
CA LYS A 57 -15.26 -6.97 4.59
C LYS A 57 -15.01 -6.36 5.96
N THR A 58 -13.75 -6.12 6.30
CA THR A 58 -13.36 -5.68 7.65
C THR A 58 -13.05 -4.18 7.75
N GLY A 59 -12.81 -3.53 6.62
CA GLY A 59 -12.37 -2.13 6.56
C GLY A 59 -10.92 -1.97 7.02
N GLU A 60 -10.19 -3.08 7.16
CA GLU A 60 -8.78 -3.06 7.52
C GLU A 60 -7.98 -2.52 6.33
N MET A 61 -7.33 -1.38 6.54
CA MET A 61 -6.41 -0.80 5.58
C MET A 61 -5.01 -1.25 5.91
N ARG A 62 -4.29 -1.77 4.92
CA ARG A 62 -2.89 -2.12 4.99
C ARG A 62 -2.12 -1.27 4.01
N LEU A 63 -1.02 -0.68 4.48
CA LEU A 63 -0.03 -0.08 3.60
C LEU A 63 1.17 -1.01 3.51
N SER A 64 1.71 -1.14 2.31
CA SER A 64 2.96 -1.83 2.07
C SER A 64 3.79 -1.02 1.09
N ARG A 65 5.08 -0.84 1.37
CA ARG A 65 6.02 -0.29 0.38
C ARG A 65 6.72 -1.41 -0.36
N LEU A 66 7.00 -1.19 -1.63
CA LEU A 66 7.83 -2.07 -2.45
C LEU A 66 9.27 -1.59 -2.39
N LEU A 67 10.16 -2.49 -2.01
CA LEU A 67 11.60 -2.28 -1.97
C LEU A 67 12.24 -3.12 -3.08
N LEU A 68 13.00 -2.46 -3.95
CA LEU A 68 13.76 -3.12 -5.01
C LEU A 68 14.97 -3.84 -4.41
N VAL A 69 15.12 -5.12 -4.70
CA VAL A 69 16.27 -5.92 -4.26
C VAL A 69 17.47 -5.58 -5.13
N VAL A 70 18.53 -5.07 -4.50
CA VAL A 70 19.78 -4.67 -5.18
C VAL A 70 21.00 -5.23 -4.45
N ASP A 71 22.11 -5.39 -5.17
CA ASP A 71 23.40 -5.78 -4.56
C ASP A 71 24.04 -4.62 -3.78
N GLN A 72 23.97 -3.40 -4.33
CA GLN A 72 24.43 -2.18 -3.65
C GLN A 72 23.25 -1.24 -3.46
N VAL A 73 22.94 -0.96 -2.20
CA VAL A 73 21.88 -0.02 -1.82
C VAL A 73 22.40 1.39 -1.99
N GLU A 74 21.84 2.12 -2.95
CA GLU A 74 22.03 3.56 -3.14
C GLU A 74 20.96 4.37 -2.39
N ASN A 75 19.77 3.79 -2.19
CA ASN A 75 18.65 4.43 -1.52
C ASN A 75 17.87 3.46 -0.62
N ASP A 76 18.15 3.46 0.69
CA ASP A 76 17.45 2.63 1.68
C ASP A 76 15.93 2.88 1.78
N ALA A 77 15.41 3.97 1.20
CA ALA A 77 13.97 4.23 1.18
C ALA A 77 13.23 3.36 0.15
N THR A 78 13.89 3.02 -0.96
CA THR A 78 13.30 2.33 -2.12
C THR A 78 13.99 1.02 -2.47
N GLN A 79 15.16 0.76 -1.89
CA GLN A 79 15.99 -0.39 -2.16
C GLN A 79 16.26 -1.20 -0.89
N ILE A 80 16.52 -2.49 -1.07
CA ILE A 80 16.88 -3.42 0.00
C ILE A 80 18.04 -4.30 -0.47
N ALA A 81 19.01 -4.53 0.41
CA ALA A 81 20.12 -5.42 0.12
C ALA A 81 19.61 -6.85 -0.09
N LEU A 82 20.21 -7.60 -1.02
CA LEU A 82 19.88 -9.00 -1.28
C LEU A 82 19.85 -9.86 -0.01
N GLU A 83 20.79 -9.63 0.91
CA GLU A 83 20.86 -10.35 2.18
C GLU A 83 19.64 -10.09 3.09
N GLU A 84 19.17 -8.83 3.16
CA GLU A 84 17.96 -8.47 3.90
C GLU A 84 16.69 -8.96 3.19
N ALA A 85 16.66 -8.91 1.86
CA ALA A 85 15.56 -9.45 1.07
C ALA A 85 15.41 -10.97 1.29
N LYS A 86 16.53 -11.71 1.29
CA LYS A 86 16.56 -13.15 1.53
C LYS A 86 16.09 -13.56 2.93
N LYS A 87 16.30 -12.72 3.95
CA LYS A 87 15.75 -12.96 5.30
C LYS A 87 14.23 -12.99 5.32
N ARG A 88 13.57 -12.25 4.43
CA ARG A 88 12.10 -12.18 4.33
C ARG A 88 11.56 -13.18 3.33
N ASN A 89 12.20 -13.26 2.17
CA ASN A 89 11.87 -14.21 1.13
C ASN A 89 13.16 -14.90 0.66
N PRO A 90 13.42 -16.15 1.07
CA PRO A 90 14.62 -16.89 0.70
C PRO A 90 14.82 -17.06 -0.81
N ALA A 91 13.75 -16.92 -1.60
CA ALA A 91 13.77 -16.99 -3.05
C ALA A 91 14.04 -15.63 -3.73
N ALA A 92 14.22 -14.55 -2.96
CA ALA A 92 14.47 -13.21 -3.51
C ALA A 92 15.78 -13.14 -4.31
N GLN A 93 15.71 -12.50 -5.46
CA GLN A 93 16.83 -12.24 -6.35
C GLN A 93 16.99 -10.74 -6.59
N VAL A 94 18.19 -10.34 -7.03
CA VAL A 94 18.44 -8.96 -7.44
C VAL A 94 17.53 -8.63 -8.63
N GLY A 95 16.82 -7.50 -8.54
CA GLY A 95 15.79 -7.10 -9.49
C GLY A 95 14.36 -7.45 -9.06
N ASP A 96 14.17 -8.26 -8.01
CA ASP A 96 12.84 -8.50 -7.43
C ASP A 96 12.35 -7.32 -6.58
N TYR A 97 11.06 -7.32 -6.25
CA TYR A 97 10.46 -6.39 -5.31
C TYR A 97 9.97 -7.10 -4.06
N ILE A 98 10.34 -6.59 -2.90
CA ILE A 98 9.86 -7.05 -1.60
C ILE A 98 8.81 -6.07 -1.09
N ALA A 99 7.61 -6.59 -0.79
CA ALA A 99 6.58 -5.83 -0.10
C ALA A 99 6.88 -5.81 1.41
N GLU A 100 7.05 -4.62 1.97
CA GLU A 100 7.20 -4.39 3.40
C GLU A 100 5.99 -3.62 3.94
N ALA A 101 5.33 -4.18 4.95
CA ALA A 101 4.24 -3.51 5.66
C ALA A 101 4.75 -2.26 6.41
N LEU A 102 4.05 -1.13 6.25
CA LEU A 102 4.32 0.14 6.93
C LEU A 102 3.51 0.32 8.21
#